data_AF-A0A564NCE6-F1
#
_entry.id   AF-A0A564NCE6-F1
#
_cell.length_a   1.000
_cell.length_b   1.000
_cell.length_c   1.000
_cell.angle_alpha   90.00
_cell.angle_beta   90.00
_cell.angle_gamma   90.00
#
_symmetry.space_group_name_H-M   'P 1'
#
loop_
_entity.id
_entity.type
_entity.pdbx_description
1 polymer ?
#
loop_
_entity_poly.entity_id
_entity_poly.type
_entity_poly.pdbx_seq_one_letter_code
_entity_poly.pdbx_strand_id
1 'polypeptide(L)'
;MDNNRANKTNGLWLQGAGDLSADFYHYERIGQHHFLGLHVANGGAQGWYEFRNDGHAYTNGAWNSSSDARMKTNVEKIDNALYKLGSISGYTYLKQGVPEAGVIAQEIETVLPLSVTQTELTLNEAASYPMHAVSISTAWWPCWLKR
;
A
#
# COMPACT_ATOMS: atom_id res chain seq x y z
N MET A 1 -2.00 35.67 -9.89
CA MET A 1 -0.58 35.43 -10.23
C MET A 1 -0.40 33.95 -10.25
N ASP A 2 -0.21 33.41 -11.44
CA ASP A 2 -0.03 31.98 -11.70
C ASP A 2 1.16 31.48 -10.92
N ASN A 3 0.88 30.76 -9.84
CA ASN A 3 1.93 30.00 -9.20
C ASN A 3 2.12 28.77 -10.09
N ASN A 4 2.98 28.91 -11.10
CA ASN A 4 3.32 27.95 -12.15
C ASN A 4 4.01 26.68 -11.58
N ARG A 5 3.57 26.23 -10.41
CA ARG A 5 4.09 25.14 -9.60
C ARG A 5 3.28 23.87 -9.78
N ALA A 6 2.08 23.96 -10.36
CA ALA A 6 1.29 22.77 -10.67
C ALA A 6 0.22 23.00 -11.74
N ASN A 7 -0.08 21.94 -12.49
CA ASN A 7 -1.23 21.84 -13.38
C ASN A 7 -2.19 20.75 -12.86
N LYS A 8 -3.49 21.01 -12.87
CA LYS A 8 -4.52 20.03 -12.53
C LYS A 8 -5.47 19.86 -13.71
N THR A 9 -5.61 18.63 -14.17
CA THR A 9 -6.60 18.23 -15.17
C THR A 9 -7.68 17.41 -14.47
N ASN A 10 -8.85 18.00 -14.29
CA ASN A 10 -9.99 17.28 -13.71
C ASN A 10 -10.56 16.30 -14.73
N GLY A 11 -10.82 15.07 -14.31
CA GLY A 11 -11.48 14.05 -15.13
C GLY A 11 -12.98 14.02 -14.83
N LEU A 12 -13.36 13.29 -13.78
CA LEU A 12 -14.75 13.10 -13.37
C LEU A 12 -14.99 13.73 -12.00
N TRP A 13 -16.09 14.48 -11.88
CA TRP A 13 -16.61 15.00 -10.61
C TRP A 13 -18.01 14.45 -10.37
N LEU A 14 -18.21 13.79 -9.23
CA LEU A 14 -19.50 13.27 -8.79
C LEU A 14 -19.96 14.06 -7.57
N GLN A 15 -21.02 14.85 -7.76
CA GLN A 15 -21.61 15.67 -6.70
C GLN A 15 -22.60 14.84 -5.87
N GLY A 16 -22.40 14.80 -4.56
CA GLY A 16 -23.34 14.25 -3.59
C GLY A 16 -24.25 15.31 -2.98
N ALA A 17 -25.02 14.92 -1.97
CA ALA A 17 -25.89 15.85 -1.23
C ALA A 17 -25.04 16.84 -0.40
N GLY A 18 -25.33 18.13 -0.51
CA GLY A 18 -24.58 19.18 0.22
C GLY A 18 -23.11 19.21 -0.18
N ASP A 19 -22.21 19.18 0.80
CA ASP A 19 -20.76 19.32 0.62
C ASP A 19 -20.03 17.97 0.42
N LEU A 20 -20.75 16.96 -0.05
CA LEU A 20 -20.20 15.65 -0.36
C LEU A 20 -19.81 15.60 -1.85
N SER A 21 -18.61 15.13 -2.16
CA SER A 21 -18.20 14.90 -3.54
C SER A 21 -17.15 13.81 -3.66
N ALA A 22 -17.00 13.28 -4.87
CA ALA A 22 -15.87 12.44 -5.23
C ALA A 22 -15.31 12.89 -6.58
N ASP A 23 -13.98 12.92 -6.70
CA ASP A 23 -13.32 13.32 -7.93
C ASP A 23 -12.11 12.46 -8.31
N PHE A 24 -11.94 12.36 -9.62
CA PHE A 24 -10.84 11.69 -10.30
C PHE A 24 -10.11 12.73 -11.16
N TYR A 25 -8.81 12.90 -10.95
CA TYR A 25 -8.04 13.92 -11.65
C TYR A 25 -6.57 13.51 -11.86
N HIS A 26 -5.92 14.15 -12.82
CA HIS A 26 -4.46 14.09 -12.99
C HIS A 26 -3.88 15.40 -12.49
N TYR A 27 -2.82 15.31 -11.69
CA TYR A 27 -2.12 16.47 -11.14
C TYR A 27 -0.62 16.38 -11.45
N GLU A 28 -0.07 17.47 -11.94
CA GLU A 28 1.34 17.62 -12.27
C GLU A 28 1.96 18.65 -11.35
N ARG A 29 2.94 18.24 -10.52
CA ARG A 29 3.80 19.18 -9.80
C ARG A 29 5.00 19.48 -10.68
N ILE A 30 5.00 20.66 -11.28
CA ILE A 30 5.98 21.05 -12.32
C ILE A 30 7.40 20.94 -11.75
N GLY A 31 8.25 20.18 -12.44
CA GLY A 31 9.64 19.95 -12.03
C GLY A 31 9.85 18.92 -10.91
N GLN A 32 8.81 18.20 -10.49
CA GLN A 32 8.91 17.15 -9.47
C GLN A 32 8.33 15.82 -9.95
N HIS A 33 7.01 15.64 -9.79
CA HIS A 33 6.31 14.40 -10.13
C HIS A 33 4.88 14.72 -10.56
N HIS A 34 4.26 13.78 -11.24
CA HIS A 34 2.83 13.82 -11.52
C HIS A 34 2.17 12.59 -10.89
N PHE A 35 0.87 12.68 -10.67
CA PHE A 35 0.12 11.59 -10.08
C PHE A 35 -1.31 11.57 -10.59
N LEU A 36 -1.87 10.37 -10.62
CA LEU A 36 -3.30 10.17 -10.69
C LEU A 36 -3.88 10.30 -9.28
N GLY A 37 -4.88 11.16 -9.12
CA GLY A 37 -5.51 11.49 -7.85
C GLY A 37 -6.95 11.00 -7.78
N LEU A 38 -7.29 10.38 -6.66
CA LEU A 38 -8.68 10.18 -6.21
C LEU A 38 -8.91 11.05 -4.97
N HIS A 39 -10.08 11.66 -4.91
CA HIS A 39 -10.47 12.48 -3.78
C HIS A 39 -11.93 12.23 -3.39
N VAL A 40 -12.17 12.19 -2.08
CA VAL A 40 -13.52 12.07 -1.50
C VAL A 40 -13.69 13.15 -0.45
N ALA A 41 -14.67 14.02 -0.66
CA ALA A 41 -15.05 15.08 0.25
C ALA A 41 -16.26 14.71 1.10
N ASN A 42 -16.16 15.02 2.40
CA ASN A 42 -17.19 14.75 3.39
C ASN A 42 -17.51 16.02 4.21
N GLY A 43 -17.78 17.15 3.56
CA GLY A 43 -18.26 18.37 4.22
C GLY A 43 -17.42 18.87 5.41
N GLY A 44 -16.09 18.74 5.32
CA GLY A 44 -15.16 19.15 6.39
C GLY A 44 -13.98 18.18 6.58
N ALA A 45 -14.10 16.95 6.10
CA ALA A 45 -13.01 16.00 5.98
C ALA A 45 -12.75 15.66 4.51
N GLN A 46 -11.50 15.34 4.19
CA GLN A 46 -11.06 15.01 2.83
C GLN A 46 -10.20 13.74 2.86
N GLY A 47 -10.49 12.80 1.96
CA GLY A 47 -9.66 11.62 1.69
C GLY A 47 -8.92 11.79 0.37
N TRP A 48 -7.59 11.71 0.40
CA TRP A 48 -6.74 11.84 -0.79
C TRP A 48 -5.97 10.55 -1.05
N TYR A 49 -5.96 10.12 -2.31
CA TYR A 49 -5.18 8.98 -2.77
C TYR A 49 -4.38 9.38 -4.01
N GLU A 50 -3.05 9.35 -3.90
CA GLU A 50 -2.13 9.68 -4.99
C GLU A 50 -1.48 8.40 -5.51
N PHE A 51 -1.52 8.17 -6.83
CA PHE A 51 -0.80 7.10 -7.51
C PHE A 51 0.24 7.71 -8.46
N ARG A 52 1.52 7.46 -8.18
CA ARG A 52 2.64 8.04 -8.94
C ARG A 52 3.14 7.11 -10.02
N ASN A 53 3.81 7.70 -11.02
CA ASN A 53 4.37 6.97 -12.16
C ASN A 53 5.55 6.05 -11.79
N ASP A 54 6.13 6.23 -10.61
CA ASP A 54 7.21 5.39 -10.04
C ASP A 54 6.66 4.18 -9.26
N GLY A 55 5.34 3.98 -9.25
CA GLY A 55 4.68 2.87 -8.56
C GLY A 55 4.41 3.12 -7.08
N HIS A 56 4.68 4.32 -6.57
CA HIS A 56 4.31 4.68 -5.20
C HIS A 56 2.85 5.12 -5.10
N ALA A 57 2.16 4.66 -4.06
CA ALA A 57 0.83 5.11 -3.69
C ALA A 57 0.84 5.76 -2.31
N TYR A 58 0.22 6.93 -2.18
CA TYR A 58 0.15 7.69 -0.93
C TYR A 58 -1.31 7.94 -0.57
N THR A 59 -1.61 7.90 0.72
CA THR A 59 -2.91 8.29 1.28
C THR A 59 -2.70 9.06 2.57
N ASN A 60 -3.61 9.99 2.87
CA ASN A 60 -3.64 10.68 4.16
C ASN A 60 -4.25 9.82 5.28
N GLY A 61 -4.80 8.65 4.94
CA GLY A 61 -5.29 7.64 5.88
C GLY A 61 -4.42 6.39 5.87
N ALA A 62 -5.07 5.23 5.97
CA ALA A 62 -4.42 3.93 5.90
C ALA A 62 -5.15 3.02 4.91
N TRP A 63 -4.42 2.07 4.33
CA TRP A 63 -5.03 0.99 3.58
C TRP A 63 -5.65 -0.01 4.56
N ASN A 64 -6.97 -0.17 4.54
CA ASN A 64 -7.64 -1.14 5.38
C ASN A 64 -7.67 -2.51 4.68
N SER A 65 -6.87 -3.45 5.19
CA SER A 65 -6.94 -4.86 4.78
C SER A 65 -7.84 -5.62 5.75
N SER A 66 -9.05 -5.98 5.30
CA SER A 66 -10.04 -6.67 6.13
C SER A 66 -9.50 -8.03 6.59
N SER A 67 -9.61 -8.32 7.89
CA SER A 67 -8.99 -9.51 8.48
C SER A 67 -9.92 -10.41 9.29
N ASP A 68 -11.23 -10.22 9.13
CA ASP A 68 -12.28 -10.93 9.84
C ASP A 68 -12.13 -12.45 9.69
N ALA A 69 -12.22 -13.18 10.81
CA ALA A 69 -12.08 -14.64 10.83
C ALA A 69 -13.17 -15.35 10.00
N ARG A 70 -14.36 -14.76 9.86
CA ARG A 70 -15.46 -15.32 9.06
C ARG A 70 -15.16 -15.29 7.56
N MET A 71 -14.21 -14.47 7.14
CA MET A 71 -13.74 -14.39 5.75
C MET A 71 -12.56 -15.34 5.48
N LYS A 72 -12.11 -16.13 6.47
CA LYS A 72 -10.95 -17.00 6.38
C LYS A 72 -11.37 -18.46 6.56
N THR A 73 -10.86 -19.34 5.70
CA THR A 73 -11.06 -20.79 5.77
C THR A 73 -9.72 -21.49 5.94
N ASN A 74 -9.72 -22.75 6.44
CA ASN A 74 -8.51 -23.55 6.68
C ASN A 74 -7.44 -22.82 7.52
N VAL A 75 -7.89 -22.21 8.62
CA VAL A 75 -7.00 -21.44 9.51
C VAL A 75 -6.19 -22.40 10.38
N GLU A 76 -4.92 -22.57 10.04
CA GLU A 76 -3.95 -23.33 10.82
C GLU A 76 -2.99 -22.38 11.55
N LYS A 77 -2.57 -22.76 12.76
CA LYS A 77 -1.56 -22.00 13.50
C LYS A 77 -0.20 -22.24 12.87
N ILE A 78 0.65 -21.21 12.88
CA ILE A 78 2.04 -21.35 12.47
C ILE A 78 2.80 -22.09 13.55
N ASP A 79 3.24 -23.31 13.25
CA ASP A 79 4.09 -24.08 14.15
C ASP A 79 5.45 -23.39 14.37
N ASN A 80 5.93 -23.46 15.62
CA ASN A 80 7.18 -22.85 16.08
C ASN A 80 7.31 -21.37 15.70
N ALA A 81 6.20 -20.61 15.76
CA ALA A 81 6.14 -19.22 15.31
C ALA A 81 7.24 -18.34 15.91
N LEU A 82 7.55 -18.46 17.20
CA LEU A 82 8.60 -17.67 17.85
C LEU A 82 9.99 -17.96 17.27
N TYR A 83 10.30 -19.23 16.99
CA TYR A 83 11.56 -19.62 16.38
C TYR A 83 11.68 -19.06 14.96
N LYS A 84 10.60 -19.16 14.17
CA LYS A 84 10.52 -18.59 12.82
C LYS A 84 10.68 -17.07 12.82
N LEU A 85 10.06 -16.37 13.76
CA LEU A 85 10.27 -14.93 13.94
C LEU A 85 11.71 -14.60 14.34
N GLY A 86 12.33 -15.42 15.20
CA GLY A 86 13.73 -15.25 15.60
C GLY A 86 14.74 -15.53 14.48
N SER A 87 14.36 -16.28 13.44
CA SER A 87 15.18 -16.50 12.26
C SER A 87 15.07 -15.40 11.19
N ILE A 88 14.17 -14.43 11.38
CA ILE A 88 14.00 -13.31 10.45
C ILE A 88 14.85 -12.12 10.92
N SER A 89 15.73 -11.65 10.04
CA SER A 89 16.59 -10.50 10.30
C SER A 89 15.97 -9.19 9.80
N GLY A 90 16.14 -8.12 10.58
CA GLY A 90 15.80 -6.76 10.17
C GLY A 90 17.00 -6.07 9.53
N TYR A 91 16.75 -5.36 8.43
CA TYR A 91 17.78 -4.65 7.68
C TYR A 91 17.44 -3.16 7.55
N THR A 92 18.47 -2.32 7.55
CA THR A 92 18.39 -0.93 7.08
C THR A 92 19.06 -0.84 5.71
N TYR A 93 18.39 -0.25 4.72
CA TYR A 93 18.89 -0.16 3.36
C TYR A 93 18.53 1.19 2.72
N LEU A 94 19.14 1.51 1.59
CA LEU A 94 18.78 2.69 0.79
C LEU A 94 17.88 2.24 -0.36
N LYS A 95 16.63 2.71 -0.38
CA LYS A 95 15.73 2.55 -1.53
C LYS A 95 15.64 3.87 -2.27
N GLN A 96 16.13 3.90 -3.51
CA GLN A 96 16.19 5.13 -4.33
C GLN A 96 16.84 6.32 -3.59
N GLY A 97 17.86 6.05 -2.78
CA GLY A 97 18.58 7.07 -2.01
C GLY A 97 17.94 7.47 -0.68
N VAL A 98 16.77 6.91 -0.33
CA VAL A 98 16.09 7.14 0.94
C VAL A 98 16.41 5.99 1.92
N PRO A 99 16.87 6.28 3.15
CA PRO A 99 17.03 5.27 4.19
C PRO A 99 15.68 4.68 4.59
N GLU A 100 15.56 3.37 4.45
CA GLU A 100 14.40 2.58 4.86
C GLU A 100 14.85 1.43 5.77
N ALA A 101 13.92 0.90 6.56
CA ALA A 101 14.11 -0.31 7.35
C ALA A 101 13.06 -1.34 6.96
N GLY A 102 13.45 -2.60 6.86
CA GLY A 102 12.57 -3.67 6.44
C GLY A 102 13.19 -5.05 6.55
N VAL A 103 12.54 -6.02 5.90
CA VAL A 103 12.98 -7.42 5.80
C VAL A 103 13.20 -7.77 4.33
N ILE A 104 14.09 -8.73 4.06
CA ILE A 104 14.35 -9.21 2.70
C ILE A 104 13.35 -10.33 2.37
N ALA A 105 12.60 -10.16 1.28
CA ALA A 105 11.51 -11.08 0.94
C ALA A 105 11.98 -12.52 0.68
N GLN A 106 13.17 -12.71 0.10
CA GLN A 106 13.76 -14.03 -0.16
C GLN A 106 14.10 -14.79 1.14
N GLU A 107 14.47 -14.06 2.20
CA GLU A 107 14.70 -14.67 3.53
C GLU A 107 13.36 -15.12 4.14
N ILE A 108 12.33 -14.27 4.05
CA ILE A 108 10.98 -14.60 4.51
C ILE A 108 10.42 -15.82 3.77
N GLU A 109 10.68 -15.95 2.47
CA GLU A 109 10.20 -17.08 1.67
C GLU A 109 10.68 -18.43 2.20
N THR A 110 11.89 -18.47 2.76
CA THR A 110 12.46 -19.68 3.34
C THR A 110 11.80 -20.05 4.69
N VAL A 111 11.31 -19.06 5.44
CA VAL A 111 10.80 -19.22 6.81
C VAL A 111 9.27 -19.31 6.86
N LEU A 112 8.60 -18.44 6.10
CA LEU A 112 7.15 -18.25 5.99
C LEU A 112 6.76 -18.03 4.51
N PRO A 113 6.81 -19.06 3.66
CA PRO A 113 6.55 -18.93 2.22
C PRO A 113 5.17 -18.35 1.90
N LEU A 114 4.16 -18.67 2.72
CA LEU A 114 2.79 -18.15 2.56
C LEU A 114 2.67 -16.63 2.79
N SER A 115 3.70 -15.99 3.33
CA SER A 115 3.75 -14.54 3.53
C SER A 115 4.35 -13.79 2.34
N VAL A 116 4.89 -14.50 1.33
CA VAL A 116 5.54 -13.90 0.17
C VAL A 116 4.69 -14.14 -1.08
N THR A 117 4.36 -13.06 -1.78
CA THR A 117 3.72 -13.13 -3.08
C THR A 117 4.77 -12.84 -4.14
N GLN A 118 4.92 -13.76 -5.10
CA GLN A 118 5.66 -13.50 -6.33
C GLN A 118 4.72 -12.85 -7.33
N THR A 119 5.10 -11.68 -7.84
CA THR A 119 4.36 -11.02 -8.91
C THR A 119 5.33 -10.72 -10.04
N GLU A 120 5.00 -11.20 -11.24
CA GLU A 120 5.70 -10.81 -12.45
C GLU A 120 5.16 -9.46 -12.90
N LEU A 121 6.02 -8.45 -12.89
CA LEU A 121 5.73 -7.21 -13.60
C LEU A 121 6.17 -7.38 -15.05
N THR A 122 5.20 -7.48 -15.95
CA THR A 122 5.46 -7.34 -17.38
C THR A 122 5.63 -5.84 -17.68
N LEU A 123 6.89 -5.39 -17.73
CA LEU A 123 7.17 -4.06 -18.27
C LEU A 123 7.07 -4.15 -19.79
N ASN A 124 6.04 -3.49 -20.35
CA ASN A 124 5.76 -3.32 -21.78
C ASN A 124 6.83 -3.94 -22.70
N GLU A 125 6.62 -5.22 -23.02
CA GLU A 125 7.26 -6.02 -24.09
C GLU A 125 8.79 -6.21 -24.13
N ALA A 126 9.53 -6.24 -23.00
CA ALA A 126 10.91 -6.78 -23.08
C ALA A 126 11.53 -7.37 -21.80
N ALA A 127 10.99 -7.14 -20.60
CA ALA A 127 11.56 -7.72 -19.39
C ALA A 127 10.49 -8.01 -18.34
N SER A 128 10.40 -9.28 -17.94
CA SER A 128 9.73 -9.70 -16.72
C SER A 128 10.78 -9.76 -15.61
N TYR A 129 10.54 -9.02 -14.52
CA TYR A 129 11.35 -9.12 -13.31
C TYR A 129 10.48 -9.75 -12.22
N PRO A 130 10.87 -10.90 -11.66
CA PRO A 130 10.15 -11.48 -10.53
C PRO A 130 10.34 -10.56 -9.32
N MET A 131 9.24 -9.96 -8.85
CA MET A 131 9.23 -9.22 -7.60
C MET A 131 8.67 -10.09 -6.50
N HIS A 132 9.39 -10.17 -5.38
CA HIS A 132 8.95 -10.84 -4.17
C HIS A 132 8.48 -9.77 -3.20
N ALA A 133 7.20 -9.80 -2.85
CA ALA A 133 6.60 -8.87 -1.90
C ALA A 133 6.18 -9.62 -0.64
N VAL A 134 6.59 -9.14 0.53
CA VAL A 134 6.10 -9.66 1.80
C VAL A 134 4.73 -9.05 2.08
N SER A 135 3.70 -9.88 2.10
CA SER A 135 2.35 -9.50 2.51
C SER A 135 2.20 -9.70 4.01
N ILE A 136 2.00 -8.61 4.75
CA ILE A 136 1.67 -8.64 6.17
C ILE A 136 0.22 -8.20 6.31
N SER A 137 -0.69 -9.17 6.47
CA SER A 137 -2.08 -8.88 6.83
C SER A 137 -2.19 -8.77 8.35
N THR A 138 -2.78 -7.67 8.84
CA THR A 138 -3.21 -7.60 10.23
C THR A 138 -4.20 -8.73 10.49
N ALA A 139 -4.05 -9.51 11.57
CA ALA A 139 -5.09 -10.42 12.03
C ALA A 139 -5.71 -9.84 13.29
N TRP A 140 -6.96 -9.36 13.21
CA TRP A 140 -7.71 -8.96 14.40
C TRP A 140 -8.18 -10.20 15.15
N TRP A 141 -7.44 -10.58 16.19
CA TRP A 141 -7.92 -11.54 17.17
C TRP A 141 -8.78 -10.77 18.19
N PRO A 142 -10.03 -11.17 18.44
CA PRO A 142 -10.78 -10.65 19.58
C PRO A 142 -9.98 -10.95 20.84
N CYS A 143 -9.62 -9.90 21.57
CA CYS A 143 -8.99 -9.99 22.87
C CYS A 143 -9.96 -10.68 23.85
N TRP A 144 -9.92 -12.01 23.95
CA TRP A 144 -10.42 -12.70 25.13
C TRP A 144 -9.28 -12.82 26.13
N LEU A 145 -9.04 -11.72 26.84
CA LEU A 145 -8.32 -11.73 28.10
C LEU A 145 -9.34 -11.91 29.23
N LYS A 146 -8.98 -12.77 30.19
CA LYS A 146 -9.66 -13.21 31.44
C LYS A 146 -10.37 -14.57 31.26
N ARG A 147 -9.91 -15.67 31.85
CA ARG A 147 -9.00 -15.92 33.00
C ARG A 147 -8.14 -17.14 32.74
#